data_AF-A0A0D6MCF3-F1
#
_entry.id   AF-A0A0D6MCF3-F1
#
_cell.length_a   1.000
_cell.length_b   1.000
_cell.length_c   1.000
_cell.angle_alpha   90.00
_cell.angle_beta   90.00
_cell.angle_gamma   90.00
#
_symmetry.space_group_name_H-M   'P 1'
#
loop_
_entity.id
_entity.type
_entity.pdbx_description
1 polymer ?
#
loop_
_entity_poly.entity_id
_entity_poly.type
_entity_poly.pdbx_seq_one_letter_code
_entity_poly.pdbx_strand_id
1 'polypeptide(L)'
;MAPKFNRHSEVGIPAQPDRRVPAGVLSPKQLVKQELMTGHARALNAVPENKAVDGDRIDRGVALAKVPEDGYLSELYEQISSLLSARVPERQLRVEDEAPEAMPIFWISKWVDYSDKYGIGYQLCDNSVGVLFNDSSKLVLDEAGNELTYIEKNEKENYYGIDCYPDTLAKKVTLLKYFRTYMNEHLIKAGAHVVKKDGDDLARLPVLRYWFRTRSAIVLHLSNGTLQINFFEDHTKTIVCPLMGAITYIDEQRNFRVYKLSHLQTYGCTTALMSRLRYVKTMVERLMTSSSTRPGSISTVRTRSTSATGSQTGRPQVRL
;
A
#
# COMPACT_ATOMS: atom_id res chain seq x y z
N MET A 1 -4.53 -35.83 -19.41
CA MET A 1 -5.74 -36.03 -20.26
C MET A 1 -6.96 -35.88 -19.38
N ALA A 2 -7.89 -34.98 -19.74
CA ALA A 2 -9.20 -34.79 -19.10
C ALA A 2 -10.18 -34.27 -20.18
N PRO A 3 -11.50 -34.49 -20.07
CA PRO A 3 -12.35 -34.66 -21.25
C PRO A 3 -13.00 -33.37 -21.79
N LYS A 4 -13.35 -33.40 -23.09
CA LYS A 4 -14.17 -32.40 -23.77
C LYS A 4 -15.66 -32.75 -23.66
N PHE A 5 -16.54 -31.77 -23.48
CA PHE A 5 -17.99 -31.93 -23.66
C PHE A 5 -18.42 -31.52 -25.07
N ASN A 6 -19.38 -32.25 -25.64
CA ASN A 6 -19.85 -32.07 -27.02
C ASN A 6 -21.28 -31.50 -27.05
N ARG A 7 -21.65 -30.81 -28.13
CA ARG A 7 -23.00 -30.24 -28.36
C ARG A 7 -23.89 -31.22 -29.15
N HIS A 8 -25.20 -31.15 -28.90
CA HIS A 8 -26.31 -31.02 -29.89
C HIS A 8 -27.58 -31.81 -29.52
N SER A 9 -28.71 -31.11 -29.47
CA SER A 9 -29.99 -31.50 -30.10
C SER A 9 -30.99 -30.33 -29.98
N GLU A 10 -31.61 -29.95 -31.10
CA GLU A 10 -32.59 -28.87 -31.20
C GLU A 10 -33.99 -29.43 -31.48
N VAL A 11 -35.05 -28.76 -31.00
CA VAL A 11 -36.40 -28.73 -31.61
C VAL A 11 -37.08 -27.38 -31.25
N GLY A 12 -37.72 -26.67 -32.20
CA GLY A 12 -38.54 -25.45 -31.97
C GLY A 12 -40.06 -25.74 -32.09
N ILE A 13 -40.99 -24.90 -32.56
CA ILE A 13 -41.12 -23.52 -33.12
C ILE A 13 -42.63 -23.16 -32.88
N PRO A 14 -43.10 -21.95 -32.45
CA PRO A 14 -42.89 -20.62 -33.08
C PRO A 14 -42.72 -19.44 -32.07
N ALA A 15 -43.07 -18.21 -32.49
CA ALA A 15 -42.96 -16.94 -31.74
C ALA A 15 -44.18 -16.00 -31.97
N GLN A 16 -44.32 -14.95 -31.13
CA GLN A 16 -45.14 -13.73 -31.31
C GLN A 16 -44.47 -12.56 -30.50
N PRO A 17 -44.77 -11.27 -30.76
CA PRO A 17 -43.69 -10.32 -31.12
C PRO A 17 -43.18 -9.30 -30.08
N ASP A 18 -41.90 -8.96 -30.27
CA ASP A 18 -41.17 -7.70 -30.03
C ASP A 18 -41.69 -6.63 -29.05
N ARG A 19 -40.94 -6.44 -27.95
CA ARG A 19 -40.46 -5.12 -27.51
C ARG A 19 -38.95 -5.18 -27.27
N ARG A 20 -38.16 -4.75 -28.26
CA ARG A 20 -36.69 -4.79 -28.20
C ARG A 20 -36.13 -3.68 -27.29
N VAL A 21 -35.37 -4.08 -26.28
CA VAL A 21 -34.31 -3.26 -25.69
C VAL A 21 -32.99 -3.74 -26.29
N PRO A 22 -32.12 -2.88 -26.86
CA PRO A 22 -30.89 -3.34 -27.49
C PRO A 22 -29.92 -4.01 -26.51
N ALA A 23 -29.74 -5.32 -26.64
CA ALA A 23 -28.65 -6.04 -25.98
C ALA A 23 -27.32 -5.67 -26.66
N GLY A 24 -26.38 -5.10 -25.92
CA GLY A 24 -25.06 -4.74 -26.45
C GLY A 24 -24.28 -3.73 -25.61
N VAL A 25 -24.94 -2.92 -24.78
CA VAL A 25 -24.25 -1.98 -23.87
C VAL A 25 -23.93 -2.68 -22.55
N LEU A 26 -22.66 -3.03 -22.36
CA LEU A 26 -22.14 -3.43 -21.05
C LEU A 26 -22.31 -2.25 -20.07
N SER A 27 -22.91 -2.51 -18.90
CA SER A 27 -22.97 -1.48 -17.85
C SER A 27 -21.56 -1.06 -17.42
N PRO A 28 -21.36 0.15 -16.88
CA PRO A 28 -20.06 0.57 -16.37
C PRO A 28 -19.46 -0.40 -15.35
N LYS A 29 -20.31 -1.11 -14.58
CA LYS A 29 -19.88 -2.16 -13.63
C LYS A 29 -19.33 -3.41 -14.33
N GLN A 30 -19.86 -3.78 -15.50
CA GLN A 30 -19.39 -4.91 -16.30
C GLN A 30 -18.14 -4.58 -17.11
N LEU A 31 -18.06 -3.36 -17.69
CA LEU A 31 -16.89 -2.90 -18.43
C LEU A 31 -15.64 -2.90 -17.54
N VAL A 32 -15.75 -2.30 -16.35
CA VAL A 32 -14.69 -2.28 -15.33
C VAL A 32 -14.30 -3.70 -14.91
N LYS A 33 -15.27 -4.60 -14.66
CA LYS A 33 -14.99 -6.00 -14.31
C LYS A 33 -14.22 -6.74 -15.41
N GLN A 34 -14.54 -6.50 -16.67
CA GLN A 34 -13.86 -7.14 -17.81
C GLN A 34 -12.45 -6.58 -18.03
N GLU A 35 -12.27 -5.27 -17.88
CA GLU A 35 -10.96 -4.60 -18.01
C GLU A 35 -9.97 -4.99 -16.90
N LEU A 36 -10.42 -5.14 -15.64
CA LEU A 36 -9.54 -5.58 -14.54
C LEU A 36 -9.10 -7.05 -14.71
N MET A 37 -9.98 -7.93 -15.20
CA MET A 37 -9.71 -9.37 -15.34
C MET A 37 -8.82 -9.72 -16.55
N THR A 38 -8.50 -8.73 -17.40
CA THR A 38 -7.71 -8.91 -18.63
C THR A 38 -6.44 -8.05 -18.70
N GLY A 39 -6.29 -7.08 -17.79
CA GLY A 39 -5.19 -6.12 -17.77
C GLY A 39 -3.84 -6.72 -17.42
N HIS A 40 -2.93 -6.81 -18.39
CA HIS A 40 -1.51 -6.97 -18.13
C HIS A 40 -0.91 -5.62 -17.69
N ALA A 41 -0.29 -5.55 -16.52
CA ALA A 41 0.27 -4.30 -16.00
C ALA A 41 1.49 -3.81 -16.81
N ARG A 42 1.39 -2.66 -17.52
CA ARG A 42 2.57 -1.92 -18.04
C ARG A 42 2.32 -0.46 -18.44
N ALA A 43 3.12 0.42 -17.82
CA ALA A 43 3.78 1.64 -18.32
C ALA A 43 3.06 2.74 -19.14
N LEU A 44 2.94 3.91 -18.49
CA LEU A 44 3.24 5.28 -18.97
C LEU A 44 2.42 5.90 -20.14
N ASN A 45 1.74 7.02 -19.86
CA ASN A 45 2.05 8.39 -20.34
C ASN A 45 1.12 9.43 -19.66
N ALA A 46 1.33 10.74 -19.82
CA ALA A 46 0.80 11.77 -18.90
C ALA A 46 0.30 13.07 -19.59
N VAL A 47 -0.23 14.01 -18.76
CA VAL A 47 -0.44 15.47 -19.01
C VAL A 47 -1.73 15.84 -19.81
N PRO A 48 -2.49 16.95 -19.55
CA PRO A 48 -2.82 17.65 -18.28
C PRO A 48 -4.31 18.14 -18.10
N GLU A 49 -4.67 18.40 -16.84
CA GLU A 49 -5.31 19.60 -16.23
C GLU A 49 -6.68 20.27 -16.58
N ASN A 50 -7.23 20.83 -15.47
CA ASN A 50 -8.18 21.94 -15.24
C ASN A 50 -9.60 21.53 -14.79
N LYS A 51 -10.25 22.16 -13.80
CA LYS A 51 -9.85 23.09 -12.71
C LYS A 51 -10.90 22.95 -11.57
N ALA A 52 -10.55 23.25 -10.32
CA ALA A 52 -11.41 23.04 -9.14
C ALA A 52 -12.01 24.35 -8.57
N VAL A 53 -13.03 24.23 -7.72
CA VAL A 53 -13.53 25.29 -6.81
C VAL A 53 -13.83 24.65 -5.44
N ASP A 54 -13.62 25.41 -4.36
CA ASP A 54 -13.39 24.95 -2.99
C ASP A 54 -14.56 25.28 -2.02
N GLY A 55 -14.56 24.69 -0.82
CA GLY A 55 -15.64 24.80 0.17
C GLY A 55 -15.26 24.31 1.58
N ASP A 56 -14.56 25.16 2.32
CA ASP A 56 -13.99 24.88 3.65
C ASP A 56 -15.00 25.01 4.81
N ARG A 57 -14.75 24.30 5.92
CA ARG A 57 -15.29 24.55 7.28
C ARG A 57 -14.48 23.79 8.34
N ILE A 58 -14.10 24.52 9.38
CA ILE A 58 -13.13 24.15 10.43
C ILE A 58 -13.84 23.77 11.73
N ASP A 59 -13.26 22.85 12.52
CA ASP A 59 -13.62 22.65 13.94
C ASP A 59 -12.37 22.46 14.85
N ARG A 60 -12.52 22.66 16.17
CA ARG A 60 -11.41 22.68 17.17
C ARG A 60 -11.76 21.88 18.44
N GLY A 61 -10.87 20.97 18.86
CA GLY A 61 -10.91 20.40 20.22
C GLY A 61 -9.87 19.32 20.49
N VAL A 62 -9.28 19.35 21.69
CA VAL A 62 -8.15 18.49 22.16
C VAL A 62 -6.84 18.71 21.40
N ALA A 63 -5.77 19.01 22.13
CA ALA A 63 -4.42 19.00 21.59
C ALA A 63 -3.93 17.55 21.44
N LEU A 64 -4.50 16.82 20.46
CA LEU A 64 -3.77 15.72 19.83
C LEU A 64 -2.38 16.26 19.48
N ALA A 65 -1.32 15.53 19.84
CA ALA A 65 0.03 15.86 19.42
C ALA A 65 0.01 16.03 17.90
N LYS A 66 0.15 17.28 17.42
CA LYS A 66 -0.16 17.62 16.03
C LYS A 66 0.77 16.80 15.16
N VAL A 67 0.21 15.86 14.40
CA VAL A 67 0.96 14.99 13.49
C VAL A 67 1.83 15.90 12.61
N PRO A 68 3.17 15.73 12.62
CA PRO A 68 4.06 16.54 11.80
C PRO A 68 3.66 16.52 10.32
N GLU A 69 3.89 17.62 9.62
CA GLU A 69 3.51 17.76 8.21
C GLU A 69 4.25 16.74 7.33
N ASP A 70 5.52 16.46 7.64
CA ASP A 70 6.31 15.39 7.03
C ASP A 70 5.86 13.98 7.43
N GLY A 71 5.03 13.84 8.47
CA GLY A 71 4.54 12.57 8.99
C GLY A 71 5.61 11.76 9.73
N TYR A 72 6.45 12.41 10.54
CA TYR A 72 7.52 11.78 11.33
C TYR A 72 8.69 11.23 10.49
N LEU A 73 8.81 11.63 9.23
CA LEU A 73 9.92 11.21 8.36
C LEU A 73 11.28 11.74 8.83
N SER A 74 11.35 12.96 9.36
CA SER A 74 12.57 13.55 9.91
C SER A 74 13.03 12.82 11.17
N GLU A 75 12.10 12.52 12.09
CA GLU A 75 12.39 11.72 13.29
C GLU A 75 12.88 10.32 12.92
N LEU A 76 12.19 9.64 11.99
CA LEU A 76 12.60 8.33 11.49
C LEU A 76 13.98 8.39 10.80
N TYR A 77 14.28 9.46 10.06
CA TYR A 77 15.58 9.67 9.45
C TYR A 77 16.68 9.82 10.51
N GLU A 78 16.46 10.61 11.55
CA GLU A 78 17.42 10.83 12.64
C GLU A 78 17.69 9.55 13.42
N GLN A 79 16.65 8.82 13.83
CA GLN A 79 16.78 7.55 14.56
C GLN A 79 17.61 6.52 13.77
N ILE A 80 17.29 6.32 12.48
CA ILE A 80 17.99 5.38 11.62
C ILE A 80 19.42 5.88 11.30
N SER A 81 19.63 7.19 11.14
CA SER A 81 20.96 7.77 10.90
C SER A 81 21.89 7.62 12.10
N SER A 82 21.37 7.84 13.32
CA SER A 82 22.09 7.64 14.58
C SER A 82 22.55 6.20 14.72
N LEU A 83 21.64 5.24 14.52
CA LEU A 83 21.93 3.81 14.55
C LEU A 83 22.98 3.41 13.50
N LEU A 84 22.86 3.89 12.26
CA LEU A 84 23.78 3.56 11.17
C LEU A 84 25.16 4.24 11.29
N SER A 85 25.26 5.31 12.07
CA SER A 85 26.54 5.98 12.41
C SER A 85 27.23 5.35 13.61
N ALA A 86 26.49 4.60 14.45
CA ALA A 86 27.05 3.88 15.58
C ALA A 86 27.85 2.65 15.15
N ARG A 87 28.83 2.25 15.97
CA ARG A 87 29.57 0.99 15.77
C ARG A 87 28.74 -0.20 16.27
N VAL A 88 27.69 -0.53 15.53
CA VAL A 88 26.81 -1.68 15.80
C VAL A 88 27.59 -2.99 15.56
N PRO A 89 27.75 -3.87 16.57
CA PRO A 89 28.44 -5.15 16.37
C PRO A 89 27.58 -6.13 15.55
N GLU A 90 28.22 -6.97 14.75
CA GLU A 90 27.52 -8.08 14.08
C GLU A 90 27.22 -9.18 15.12
N ARG A 91 25.94 -9.52 15.27
CA ARG A 91 25.49 -10.56 16.19
C ARG A 91 24.24 -11.25 15.67
N GLN A 92 24.09 -12.54 15.97
CA GLN A 92 22.79 -13.19 15.84
C GLN A 92 21.81 -12.61 16.86
N LEU A 93 20.59 -12.35 16.38
CA LEU A 93 19.46 -11.90 17.20
C LEU A 93 18.75 -13.11 17.81
N ARG A 94 18.42 -12.98 19.09
CA ARG A 94 17.82 -14.03 19.91
C ARG A 94 16.45 -13.55 20.43
N VAL A 95 15.70 -14.46 21.04
CA VAL A 95 14.35 -14.15 21.55
C VAL A 95 14.43 -13.10 22.67
N GLU A 96 15.49 -13.10 23.48
CA GLU A 96 15.69 -12.09 24.53
C GLU A 96 16.03 -10.68 24.01
N ASP A 97 16.33 -10.51 22.71
CA ASP A 97 16.56 -9.19 22.10
C ASP A 97 15.24 -8.54 21.62
N GLU A 98 14.16 -9.32 21.54
CA GLU A 98 12.86 -8.84 21.04
C GLU A 98 12.19 -7.89 22.04
N ALA A 99 11.41 -6.94 21.51
CA ALA A 99 10.67 -5.93 22.26
C ALA A 99 9.15 -6.02 21.99
N PRO A 100 8.44 -7.02 22.55
CA PRO A 100 6.99 -7.20 22.32
C PRO A 100 6.13 -6.00 22.76
N GLU A 101 6.62 -5.17 23.67
CA GLU A 101 5.99 -3.93 24.07
C GLU A 101 5.91 -2.91 22.92
N ALA A 102 6.87 -2.94 21.99
CA ALA A 102 6.95 -2.05 20.82
C ALA A 102 6.27 -2.62 19.55
N MET A 103 5.44 -3.66 19.69
CA MET A 103 4.63 -4.25 18.61
C MET A 103 3.84 -3.15 17.85
N PRO A 104 3.89 -3.08 16.51
CA PRO A 104 3.09 -2.12 15.76
C PRO A 104 1.60 -2.50 15.82
N ILE A 105 0.75 -1.54 16.18
CA ILE A 105 -0.72 -1.70 16.19
C ILE A 105 -1.23 -2.01 14.77
N PHE A 106 -0.75 -1.25 13.78
CA PHE A 106 -1.18 -1.37 12.38
C PHE A 106 -0.02 -1.60 11.43
N TRP A 107 -0.21 -2.54 10.49
CA TRP A 107 0.63 -2.72 9.31
C TRP A 107 -0.22 -3.10 8.09
N ILE A 108 0.29 -2.87 6.88
CA ILE A 108 -0.36 -3.28 5.64
C ILE A 108 -0.14 -4.78 5.46
N SER A 109 -1.22 -5.54 5.55
CA SER A 109 -1.22 -6.99 5.46
C SER A 109 -1.35 -7.49 4.02
N LYS A 110 -2.01 -6.71 3.14
CA LYS A 110 -2.17 -6.98 1.69
C LYS A 110 -2.23 -5.66 0.92
N TRP A 111 -1.86 -5.67 -0.36
CA TRP A 111 -1.94 -4.50 -1.25
C TRP A 111 -2.10 -4.90 -2.71
N VAL A 112 -2.70 -4.01 -3.52
CA VAL A 112 -2.89 -4.14 -4.96
C VAL A 112 -2.60 -2.81 -5.62
N ASP A 113 -1.57 -2.76 -6.47
CA ASP A 113 -1.26 -1.60 -7.28
C ASP A 113 -2.12 -1.61 -8.56
N TYR A 114 -3.08 -0.68 -8.64
CA TYR A 114 -3.86 -0.37 -9.85
C TYR A 114 -3.72 1.13 -10.19
N SER A 115 -2.52 1.69 -10.02
CA SER A 115 -2.29 3.14 -10.18
C SER A 115 -2.29 3.61 -11.64
N ASP A 116 -2.31 2.72 -12.62
CA ASP A 116 -2.50 3.05 -14.04
C ASP A 116 -3.91 3.58 -14.33
N LYS A 117 -4.93 3.10 -13.61
CA LYS A 117 -6.33 3.54 -13.77
C LYS A 117 -6.94 4.24 -12.56
N TYR A 118 -6.69 3.76 -11.35
CA TYR A 118 -7.50 4.14 -10.18
C TYR A 118 -6.67 4.58 -8.97
N GLY A 119 -5.66 3.80 -8.57
CA GLY A 119 -4.89 4.01 -7.35
C GLY A 119 -4.39 2.72 -6.73
N ILE A 120 -3.89 2.79 -5.50
CA ILE A 120 -3.44 1.62 -4.74
C ILE A 120 -4.49 1.23 -3.69
N GLY A 121 -4.93 -0.02 -3.72
CA GLY A 121 -5.74 -0.63 -2.67
C GLY A 121 -4.85 -1.32 -1.64
N TYR A 122 -5.22 -1.28 -0.37
CA TYR A 122 -4.51 -1.94 0.72
C TYR A 122 -5.47 -2.45 1.80
N GLN A 123 -5.07 -3.53 2.47
CA GLN A 123 -5.75 -4.06 3.65
C GLN A 123 -4.78 -3.98 4.83
N LEU A 124 -5.23 -3.48 5.97
CA LEU A 124 -4.43 -3.44 7.20
C LEU A 124 -4.51 -4.80 7.94
N CYS A 125 -3.81 -4.91 9.07
CA CYS A 125 -3.79 -6.13 9.89
C CYS A 125 -5.11 -6.43 10.60
N ASP A 126 -5.92 -5.40 10.86
CA ASP A 126 -7.28 -5.46 11.40
C ASP A 126 -8.36 -5.75 10.32
N ASN A 127 -7.96 -6.19 9.12
CA ASN A 127 -8.85 -6.46 7.99
C ASN A 127 -9.57 -5.25 7.37
N SER A 128 -9.46 -4.04 7.93
CA SER A 128 -9.93 -2.80 7.31
C SER A 128 -9.28 -2.57 5.95
N VAL A 129 -9.96 -1.87 5.05
CA VAL A 129 -9.53 -1.69 3.65
C VAL A 129 -9.50 -0.23 3.27
N GLY A 130 -8.36 0.22 2.76
CA GLY A 130 -8.20 1.55 2.20
C GLY A 130 -7.86 1.55 0.72
N VAL A 131 -8.17 2.65 0.05
CA VAL A 131 -7.73 2.96 -1.32
C VAL A 131 -7.20 4.38 -1.32
N LEU A 132 -5.97 4.57 -1.79
CA LEU A 132 -5.40 5.87 -2.12
C LEU A 132 -5.51 6.06 -3.64
N PHE A 133 -6.40 6.95 -4.07
CA PHE A 133 -6.72 7.19 -5.47
C PHE A 133 -5.70 8.11 -6.14
N ASN A 134 -5.62 8.04 -7.47
CA ASN A 134 -4.74 8.88 -8.30
C ASN A 134 -5.03 10.40 -8.20
N ASP A 135 -6.23 10.79 -7.74
CA ASP A 135 -6.58 12.18 -7.44
C ASP A 135 -6.08 12.66 -6.06
N SER A 136 -5.32 11.82 -5.36
CA SER A 136 -4.80 12.00 -3.99
C SER A 136 -5.86 11.98 -2.87
N SER A 137 -7.12 11.69 -3.20
CA SER A 137 -8.13 11.35 -2.19
C SER A 137 -7.94 9.91 -1.67
N LYS A 138 -8.48 9.64 -0.50
CA LYS A 138 -8.43 8.34 0.15
C LYS A 138 -9.85 7.92 0.52
N LEU A 139 -10.16 6.64 0.41
CA LEU A 139 -11.40 6.08 0.96
C LEU A 139 -11.02 4.86 1.79
N VAL A 140 -11.51 4.81 3.02
CA VAL A 140 -11.24 3.73 3.97
C VAL A 140 -12.56 3.15 4.45
N LEU A 141 -12.60 1.84 4.59
CA LEU A 141 -13.69 1.04 5.12
C LEU A 141 -13.17 0.28 6.35
N ASP A 142 -13.91 0.35 7.44
CA ASP A 142 -13.59 -0.30 8.72
C ASP A 142 -13.58 -1.85 8.65
N GLU A 143 -13.20 -2.51 9.75
CA GLU A 143 -13.21 -3.98 9.85
C GLU A 143 -14.62 -4.57 9.68
N ALA A 144 -15.64 -3.98 10.32
CA ALA A 144 -17.02 -4.47 10.22
C ALA A 144 -17.58 -4.29 8.80
N GLY A 145 -17.07 -3.30 8.05
CA GLY A 145 -17.44 -3.04 6.67
C GLY A 145 -18.69 -2.18 6.53
N ASN A 146 -18.96 -1.34 7.54
CA ASN A 146 -20.13 -0.49 7.68
C ASN A 146 -19.81 1.01 7.58
N GLU A 147 -18.63 1.43 8.04
CA GLU A 147 -18.24 2.84 8.15
C GLU A 147 -17.20 3.21 7.08
N LEU A 148 -17.47 4.31 6.37
CA LEU A 148 -16.62 4.85 5.32
C LEU A 148 -16.03 6.19 5.76
N THR A 149 -14.70 6.30 5.76
CA THR A 149 -13.99 7.58 5.88
C THR A 149 -13.44 7.99 4.52
N TYR A 150 -13.98 9.07 3.96
CA TYR A 150 -13.49 9.70 2.74
C TYR A 150 -12.62 10.90 3.07
N ILE A 151 -11.37 10.88 2.62
CA ILE A 151 -10.38 11.93 2.86
C ILE A 151 -10.09 12.60 1.52
N GLU A 152 -10.36 13.90 1.44
CA GLU A 152 -10.13 14.71 0.26
C GLU A 152 -8.63 15.03 0.07
N LYS A 153 -8.28 15.62 -1.08
CA LYS A 153 -6.89 15.99 -1.40
C LYS A 153 -6.32 17.06 -0.46
N ASN A 154 -7.17 17.89 0.15
CA ASN A 154 -6.83 18.86 1.19
C ASN A 154 -6.79 18.24 2.61
N GLU A 155 -6.83 16.90 2.71
CA GLU A 155 -6.91 16.12 3.95
C GLU A 155 -8.18 16.40 4.79
N LYS A 156 -9.22 17.03 4.21
CA LYS A 156 -10.55 17.14 4.84
C LYS A 156 -11.22 15.78 4.86
N GLU A 157 -11.68 15.38 6.05
CA GLU A 157 -12.32 14.08 6.26
C GLU A 157 -13.85 14.22 6.28
N ASN A 158 -14.53 13.26 5.66
CA ASN A 158 -15.97 13.15 5.62
C ASN A 158 -16.35 11.69 5.94
N TYR A 159 -17.35 11.50 6.80
CA TYR A 159 -17.77 10.18 7.30
C TYR A 159 -19.13 9.78 6.73
N TYR A 160 -19.26 8.52 6.33
CA TYR A 160 -20.43 7.98 5.64
C TYR A 160 -20.71 6.53 6.05
N GLY A 161 -21.92 6.04 5.79
CA GLY A 161 -22.22 4.60 5.87
C GLY A 161 -21.93 3.89 4.54
N ILE A 162 -21.63 2.59 4.56
CA ILE A 162 -21.35 1.77 3.36
C ILE A 162 -22.50 1.69 2.35
N ASP A 163 -23.71 2.07 2.79
CA ASP A 163 -24.95 2.19 2.01
C ASP A 163 -25.57 3.60 2.09
N CYS A 164 -24.90 4.57 2.72
CA CYS A 164 -25.36 5.95 2.89
C CYS A 164 -24.21 6.95 2.66
N TYR A 165 -23.97 7.25 1.38
CA TYR A 165 -22.94 8.18 0.89
C TYR A 165 -23.47 8.95 -0.34
N PRO A 166 -22.92 10.14 -0.68
CA PRO A 166 -23.35 10.90 -1.86
C PRO A 166 -22.97 10.20 -3.17
N ASP A 167 -23.81 10.31 -4.20
CA ASP A 167 -23.63 9.65 -5.52
C ASP A 167 -22.26 9.92 -6.17
N THR A 168 -21.65 11.06 -5.89
CA THR A 168 -20.29 11.43 -6.32
C THR A 168 -19.22 10.42 -5.89
N LEU A 169 -19.43 9.69 -4.79
CA LEU A 169 -18.54 8.65 -4.29
C LEU A 169 -18.86 7.25 -4.81
N ALA A 170 -19.99 7.02 -5.50
CA ALA A 170 -20.44 5.68 -5.90
C ALA A 170 -19.39 4.89 -6.70
N LYS A 171 -18.62 5.56 -7.57
CA LYS A 171 -17.50 4.96 -8.30
C LYS A 171 -16.35 4.54 -7.37
N LYS A 172 -15.97 5.39 -6.42
CA LYS A 172 -14.89 5.11 -5.44
C LYS A 172 -15.27 3.98 -4.49
N VAL A 173 -16.50 3.98 -3.97
CA VAL A 173 -17.04 2.89 -3.14
C VAL A 173 -17.10 1.57 -3.92
N THR A 174 -17.52 1.60 -5.19
CA THR A 174 -17.51 0.39 -6.06
C THR A 174 -16.09 -0.17 -6.24
N LEU A 175 -15.11 0.70 -6.49
CA LEU A 175 -13.70 0.29 -6.62
C LEU A 175 -13.13 -0.26 -5.30
N LEU A 176 -13.46 0.35 -4.15
CA LEU A 176 -13.07 -0.16 -2.83
C LEU A 176 -13.66 -1.55 -2.57
N LYS A 177 -14.95 -1.76 -2.88
CA LYS A 177 -15.61 -3.08 -2.78
C LYS A 177 -14.88 -4.12 -3.66
N TYR A 178 -14.46 -3.77 -4.88
CA TYR A 178 -13.63 -4.66 -5.73
C TYR A 178 -12.25 -4.94 -5.15
N PHE A 179 -11.51 -3.94 -4.64
CA PHE A 179 -10.21 -4.16 -3.98
C PHE A 179 -10.35 -5.08 -2.77
N ARG A 180 -11.37 -4.89 -1.90
CA ARG A 180 -11.66 -5.75 -0.74
C ARG A 180 -11.87 -7.21 -1.17
N THR A 181 -12.76 -7.45 -2.13
CA THR A 181 -13.03 -8.80 -2.65
C THR A 181 -11.77 -9.45 -3.23
N TYR A 182 -11.05 -8.75 -4.12
CA TYR A 182 -9.85 -9.29 -4.75
C TYR A 182 -8.77 -9.65 -3.72
N MET A 183 -8.48 -8.77 -2.76
CA MET A 183 -7.48 -9.03 -1.71
C MET A 183 -7.89 -10.18 -0.78
N ASN A 184 -9.19 -10.36 -0.51
CA ASN A 184 -9.68 -11.47 0.31
C ASN A 184 -9.58 -12.82 -0.42
N GLU A 185 -9.87 -12.85 -1.72
CA GLU A 185 -9.88 -14.09 -2.53
C GLU A 185 -8.47 -14.52 -2.99
N HIS A 186 -7.58 -13.59 -3.32
CA HIS A 186 -6.34 -13.90 -4.07
C HIS A 186 -5.04 -13.71 -3.30
N LEU A 187 -5.04 -13.01 -2.15
CA LEU A 187 -3.81 -12.57 -1.48
C LEU A 187 -3.71 -13.08 -0.03
N ILE A 188 -2.51 -13.56 0.34
CA ILE A 188 -2.20 -14.07 1.68
C ILE A 188 -1.95 -12.88 2.63
N LYS A 189 -2.57 -12.90 3.81
CA LYS A 189 -2.41 -11.88 4.86
C LYS A 189 -1.00 -11.94 5.48
N ALA A 190 -0.21 -10.88 5.37
CA ALA A 190 1.08 -10.77 6.06
C ALA A 190 0.87 -10.53 7.57
N GLY A 191 1.64 -11.24 8.41
CA GLY A 191 1.50 -11.17 9.87
C GLY A 191 0.25 -11.89 10.42
N ALA A 192 -0.33 -12.86 9.69
CA ALA A 192 -1.59 -13.51 10.07
C ALA A 192 -1.59 -14.28 11.40
N HIS A 193 -0.41 -14.59 11.96
CA HIS A 193 -0.25 -15.26 13.25
C HIS A 193 -0.03 -14.29 14.43
N VAL A 194 0.09 -12.98 14.15
CA VAL A 194 0.24 -11.96 15.19
C VAL A 194 -1.13 -11.68 15.81
N VAL A 195 -1.21 -11.79 17.13
CA VAL A 195 -2.43 -11.55 17.90
C VAL A 195 -2.58 -10.04 18.15
N LYS A 196 -3.77 -9.47 17.90
CA LYS A 196 -4.11 -8.09 18.32
C LYS A 196 -4.01 -7.98 19.85
N LYS A 197 -3.57 -6.84 20.38
CA LYS A 197 -3.62 -6.57 21.83
C LYS A 197 -4.97 -5.96 22.21
N ASP A 198 -5.41 -6.23 23.44
CA ASP A 198 -6.59 -5.57 23.99
C ASP A 198 -6.40 -4.05 24.01
N GLY A 199 -7.34 -3.33 23.42
CA GLY A 199 -7.29 -1.86 23.28
C GLY A 199 -6.69 -1.34 21.97
N ASP A 200 -6.09 -2.19 21.12
CA ASP A 200 -5.63 -1.79 19.78
C ASP A 200 -6.78 -1.24 18.92
N ASP A 201 -8.00 -1.77 19.10
CA ASP A 201 -9.21 -1.34 18.38
C ASP A 201 -9.67 0.10 18.73
N LEU A 202 -9.12 0.72 19.78
CA LEU A 202 -9.36 2.14 20.12
C LEU A 202 -8.40 3.09 19.39
N ALA A 203 -7.35 2.57 18.74
CA ALA A 203 -6.40 3.39 18.02
C ALA A 203 -6.98 3.91 16.70
N ARG A 204 -6.77 5.21 16.42
CA ARG A 204 -7.24 5.82 15.17
C ARG A 204 -6.63 5.12 13.96
N LEU A 205 -7.50 4.62 13.10
CA LEU A 205 -7.14 3.89 11.89
C LEU A 205 -6.22 4.73 10.97
N PRO A 206 -4.99 4.29 10.69
CA PRO A 206 -4.07 5.03 9.84
C PRO A 206 -4.40 4.84 8.36
N VAL A 207 -4.05 5.84 7.55
CA VAL A 207 -4.28 5.83 6.11
C VAL A 207 -2.96 5.91 5.36
N LEU A 208 -2.88 5.30 4.19
CA LEU A 208 -1.69 5.40 3.33
C LEU A 208 -1.52 6.86 2.85
N ARG A 209 -0.45 7.52 3.29
CA ARG A 209 -0.09 8.90 2.91
C ARG A 209 0.76 8.93 1.65
N TYR A 210 1.84 8.14 1.63
CA TYR A 210 2.74 8.01 0.48
C TYR A 210 3.03 6.56 0.15
N TRP A 211 3.28 6.29 -1.13
CA TRP A 211 3.80 5.01 -1.58
C TRP A 211 4.58 5.18 -2.88
N PHE A 212 5.48 4.24 -3.12
CA PHE A 212 6.11 4.04 -4.43
C PHE A 212 6.74 2.65 -4.54
N ARG A 213 7.10 2.26 -5.77
CA ARG A 213 7.89 1.05 -6.02
C ARG A 213 9.33 1.38 -6.44
N THR A 214 10.23 0.49 -6.08
CA THR A 214 11.57 0.39 -6.65
C THR A 214 11.64 -0.88 -7.53
N ARG A 215 12.84 -1.30 -7.94
CA ARG A 215 13.02 -2.61 -8.58
C ARG A 215 12.93 -3.78 -7.58
N SER A 216 13.21 -3.54 -6.30
CA SER A 216 13.43 -4.57 -5.30
C SER A 216 12.37 -4.59 -4.19
N ALA A 217 11.60 -3.51 -4.04
CA ALA A 217 10.61 -3.39 -2.98
C ALA A 217 9.46 -2.41 -3.33
N ILE A 218 8.36 -2.52 -2.60
CA ILE A 218 7.34 -1.48 -2.44
C ILE A 218 7.54 -0.78 -1.10
N VAL A 219 7.42 0.55 -1.09
CA VAL A 219 7.53 1.42 0.08
C VAL A 219 6.16 2.02 0.36
N LEU A 220 5.70 1.94 1.60
CA LEU A 220 4.36 2.30 2.05
C LEU A 220 4.47 3.11 3.35
N HIS A 221 4.00 4.36 3.35
CA HIS A 221 4.08 5.27 4.49
C HIS A 221 2.67 5.61 5.00
N LEU A 222 2.37 5.20 6.23
CA LEU A 222 1.08 5.41 6.88
C LEU A 222 1.03 6.77 7.59
N SER A 223 -0.19 7.30 7.80
CA SER A 223 -0.42 8.61 8.42
C SER A 223 -0.01 8.70 9.89
N ASN A 224 0.23 7.57 10.56
CA ASN A 224 0.79 7.47 11.91
C ASN A 224 2.33 7.42 11.95
N GLY A 225 3.00 7.70 10.82
CA GLY A 225 4.47 7.67 10.69
C GLY A 225 5.08 6.29 10.48
N THR A 226 4.26 5.22 10.43
CA THR A 226 4.79 3.87 10.18
C THR A 226 5.24 3.75 8.73
N LEU A 227 6.52 3.41 8.53
CA LEU A 227 7.10 3.10 7.23
C LEU A 227 7.24 1.59 7.06
N GLN A 228 6.51 1.02 6.11
CA GLN A 228 6.61 -0.38 5.74
C GLN A 228 7.29 -0.54 4.37
N ILE A 229 8.24 -1.48 4.28
CA ILE A 229 8.90 -1.87 3.04
C ILE A 229 8.74 -3.38 2.87
N ASN A 230 8.12 -3.80 1.77
CA ASN A 230 7.98 -5.21 1.41
C ASN A 230 8.93 -5.51 0.24
N PHE A 231 9.87 -6.42 0.44
CA PHE A 231 10.88 -6.79 -0.55
C PHE A 231 10.33 -7.90 -1.46
N PHE A 232 10.60 -7.80 -2.77
CA PHE A 232 9.95 -8.65 -3.76
C PHE A 232 10.63 -10.02 -3.93
N GLU A 233 11.96 -10.05 -3.84
CA GLU A 233 12.80 -11.21 -4.18
C GLU A 233 12.77 -12.30 -3.10
N ASP A 234 12.92 -11.91 -1.84
CA ASP A 234 12.98 -12.80 -0.66
C ASP A 234 11.70 -12.75 0.20
N HIS A 235 10.70 -11.97 -0.20
CA HIS A 235 9.41 -11.76 0.49
C HIS A 235 9.48 -11.23 1.93
N THR A 236 10.66 -10.89 2.43
CA THR A 236 10.85 -10.29 3.75
C THR A 236 10.28 -8.86 3.81
N LYS A 237 10.07 -8.34 5.03
CA LYS A 237 9.44 -7.03 5.25
C LYS A 237 10.07 -6.31 6.43
N THR A 238 10.18 -4.98 6.34
CA THR A 238 10.46 -4.12 7.49
C THR A 238 9.24 -3.25 7.76
N ILE A 239 8.84 -3.09 9.02
CA ILE A 239 7.81 -2.15 9.47
C ILE A 239 8.47 -1.32 10.57
N VAL A 240 8.71 -0.03 10.32
CA VAL A 240 9.47 0.84 11.22
C VAL A 240 8.56 1.93 11.75
N CYS A 241 8.51 2.10 13.07
CA CYS A 241 7.67 3.08 13.74
C CYS A 241 8.55 4.06 14.53
N PRO A 242 8.64 5.35 14.14
CA PRO A 242 9.48 6.32 14.83
C PRO A 242 9.00 6.56 16.27
N LEU A 243 7.69 6.63 16.50
CA LEU A 243 7.09 6.85 17.82
C LEU A 243 7.47 5.77 18.86
N MET A 244 7.69 4.53 18.41
CA MET A 244 8.14 3.42 19.26
C MET A 244 9.66 3.24 19.27
N GLY A 245 10.39 3.99 18.43
CA GLY A 245 11.82 3.81 18.18
C GLY A 245 12.17 2.37 17.79
N ALA A 246 11.34 1.72 16.96
CA ALA A 246 11.36 0.28 16.76
C ALA A 246 11.19 -0.16 15.30
N ILE A 247 11.77 -1.32 15.00
CA ILE A 247 11.64 -2.04 13.72
C ILE A 247 11.07 -3.45 13.97
N THR A 248 10.00 -3.76 13.28
CA THR A 248 9.60 -5.15 13.03
C THR A 248 10.30 -5.67 11.79
N TYR A 249 10.86 -6.87 11.88
CA TYR A 249 11.34 -7.63 10.73
C TYR A 249 10.48 -8.88 10.54
N ILE A 250 9.97 -9.08 9.33
CA ILE A 250 9.34 -10.33 8.89
C ILE A 250 10.33 -11.02 7.97
N ASP A 251 10.86 -12.16 8.40
CA ASP A 251 11.87 -12.92 7.66
C ASP A 251 11.26 -13.81 6.55
N GLU A 252 12.12 -14.56 5.85
CA GLU A 252 11.75 -15.45 4.75
C GLU A 252 10.85 -16.60 5.23
N GLN A 253 11.07 -17.07 6.46
CA GLN A 253 10.29 -18.08 7.16
C GLN A 253 8.97 -17.50 7.70
N ARG A 254 8.74 -16.19 7.50
CA ARG A 254 7.59 -15.40 7.96
C ARG A 254 7.52 -15.21 9.48
N ASN A 255 8.60 -15.42 10.22
CA ASN A 255 8.64 -15.07 11.64
C ASN A 255 8.51 -13.55 11.77
N PHE A 256 7.61 -13.08 12.62
CA PHE A 256 7.38 -11.67 12.89
C PHE A 256 8.10 -11.32 14.20
N ARG A 257 9.18 -10.55 14.13
CA ARG A 257 10.00 -10.18 15.30
C ARG A 257 10.17 -8.68 15.43
N VAL A 258 10.11 -8.16 16.65
CA VAL A 258 10.12 -6.71 16.92
C VAL A 258 11.36 -6.34 17.72
N TYR A 259 12.08 -5.31 17.32
CA TYR A 259 13.29 -4.85 18.01
C TYR A 259 13.30 -3.33 18.17
N LYS A 260 13.68 -2.84 19.36
CA LYS A 260 13.99 -1.42 19.57
C LYS A 260 15.30 -1.04 18.87
N LEU A 261 15.31 0.08 18.15
CA LEU A 261 16.49 0.60 17.46
C LEU A 261 17.64 0.87 18.45
N SER A 262 17.33 1.35 19.66
CA SER A 262 18.30 1.52 20.75
C SER A 262 18.93 0.18 21.19
N HIS A 263 18.15 -0.90 21.27
CA HIS A 263 18.66 -2.22 21.62
C HIS A 263 19.58 -2.77 20.52
N LEU A 264 19.19 -2.61 19.24
CA LEU A 264 20.05 -2.99 18.11
C LEU A 264 21.36 -2.21 18.12
N GLN A 265 21.32 -0.91 18.42
CA GLN A 265 22.50 -0.05 18.54
C GLN A 265 23.45 -0.50 19.67
N THR A 266 22.92 -0.97 20.80
CA THR A 266 23.69 -1.42 21.96
C THR A 266 24.23 -2.86 21.81
N TYR A 267 23.39 -3.80 21.39
CA TYR A 267 23.68 -5.24 21.46
C TYR A 267 24.10 -5.86 20.12
N GLY A 268 23.93 -5.15 19.01
CA GLY A 268 24.22 -5.63 17.68
C GLY A 268 23.02 -6.25 16.96
N CYS A 269 23.25 -6.61 15.69
CA CYS A 269 22.27 -7.32 14.88
C CYS A 269 22.92 -8.06 13.71
N THR A 270 22.12 -8.77 12.92
CA THR A 270 22.62 -9.48 11.73
C THR A 270 22.93 -8.52 10.59
N THR A 271 23.93 -8.86 9.76
CA THR A 271 24.25 -8.11 8.52
C THR A 271 23.04 -8.01 7.58
N ALA A 272 22.18 -9.03 7.55
CA ALA A 272 20.93 -9.00 6.79
C ALA A 272 20.00 -7.87 7.26
N LEU A 273 19.65 -7.79 8.55
CA LEU A 273 18.81 -6.71 9.08
C LEU A 273 19.48 -5.34 8.89
N MET A 274 20.80 -5.27 9.05
CA MET A 274 21.58 -4.05 8.85
C MET A 274 21.53 -3.53 7.41
N SER A 275 21.60 -4.42 6.42
CA SER A 275 21.38 -4.09 5.01
C SER A 275 19.99 -3.47 4.79
N ARG A 276 18.96 -4.00 5.46
CA ARG A 276 17.59 -3.46 5.36
C ARG A 276 17.42 -2.12 6.05
N LEU A 277 18.08 -1.89 7.19
CA LEU A 277 18.10 -0.58 7.86
C LEU A 277 18.80 0.49 7.00
N ARG A 278 19.89 0.14 6.29
CA ARG A 278 20.49 1.04 5.27
C ARG A 278 19.49 1.35 4.14
N TYR A 279 18.78 0.34 3.64
CA TYR A 279 17.75 0.54 2.62
C TYR A 279 16.59 1.42 3.11
N VAL A 280 16.12 1.23 4.36
CA VAL A 280 15.14 2.10 5.02
C VAL A 280 15.59 3.55 4.99
N LYS A 281 16.84 3.87 5.41
CA LYS A 281 17.37 5.24 5.35
C LYS A 281 17.25 5.86 3.97
N THR A 282 17.69 5.14 2.93
CA THR A 282 17.60 5.63 1.53
C THR A 282 16.16 5.84 1.06
N MET A 283 15.20 5.04 1.54
CA MET A 283 13.78 5.26 1.21
C MET A 283 13.18 6.43 1.99
N VAL A 284 13.59 6.68 3.23
CA VAL A 284 13.21 7.87 4.00
C VAL A 284 13.74 9.15 3.36
N GLU A 285 15.03 9.20 3.00
CA GLU A 285 15.64 10.32 2.25
C GLU A 285 14.85 10.63 0.96
N ARG A 286 14.44 9.58 0.24
CA ARG A 286 13.62 9.70 -0.97
C ARG A 286 12.22 10.23 -0.68
N LEU A 287 11.58 9.85 0.44
CA LEU A 287 10.28 10.39 0.85
C LEU A 287 10.39 11.87 1.24
N MET A 288 11.37 12.24 2.06
CA MET A 288 11.59 13.63 2.48
C MET A 288 11.81 14.55 1.28
N THR A 289 12.69 14.16 0.35
CA THR A 289 12.98 14.94 -0.88
C THR A 289 11.84 14.96 -1.90
N SER A 290 10.86 14.06 -1.82
CA SER A 290 9.72 13.99 -2.75
C SER A 290 8.36 14.33 -2.12
N SER A 291 8.35 14.83 -0.89
CA SER A 291 7.16 15.30 -0.15
C SER A 291 6.33 16.37 -0.90
N SER A 292 6.94 17.09 -1.84
CA SER A 292 6.32 18.05 -2.76
C SER A 292 5.78 17.44 -4.07
N THR A 293 5.85 16.11 -4.25
CA THR A 293 5.45 15.38 -5.47
C THR A 293 4.25 14.45 -5.21
N ARG A 294 3.41 14.23 -6.24
CA ARG A 294 2.16 13.44 -6.11
C ARG A 294 2.43 12.01 -5.59
N PRO A 295 1.60 11.47 -4.67
CA PRO A 295 1.66 10.06 -4.27
C PRO A 295 1.58 9.13 -5.49
N GLY A 296 2.44 8.12 -5.57
CA GLY A 296 2.54 7.22 -6.74
C GLY A 296 3.33 7.78 -7.95
N SER A 297 3.61 9.09 -8.02
CA SER A 297 4.41 9.69 -9.11
C SER A 297 5.93 9.58 -8.91
N ILE A 298 6.38 8.93 -7.83
CA ILE A 298 7.80 8.75 -7.48
C ILE A 298 8.40 7.59 -8.31
N SER A 299 8.37 7.78 -9.63
CA SER A 299 8.92 6.89 -10.66
C SER A 299 10.37 6.49 -10.36
N THR A 300 10.75 5.25 -10.69
CA THR A 300 12.08 4.68 -10.42
C THR A 300 13.20 5.53 -11.03
N VAL A 301 13.82 6.38 -10.21
CA VAL A 301 15.05 7.10 -10.60
C VAL A 301 16.16 6.08 -10.73
N ARG A 302 16.78 5.98 -11.91
CA ARG A 302 18.03 5.23 -12.10
C ARG A 302 19.13 5.99 -11.36
N THR A 303 19.76 5.35 -10.38
CA THR A 303 21.03 5.82 -9.82
C THR A 303 22.05 5.96 -10.94
N ARG A 304 22.62 7.16 -11.11
CA ARG A 304 23.67 7.42 -12.11
C ARG A 304 24.97 6.74 -11.65
N SER A 305 25.31 5.60 -12.25
CA SER A 305 26.67 5.07 -12.25
C SER A 305 27.51 5.85 -13.26
N THR A 306 28.58 6.50 -12.80
CA THR A 306 29.55 7.21 -13.64
C THR A 306 30.62 6.26 -14.18
N SER A 307 30.62 5.97 -15.48
CA SER A 307 31.84 5.65 -16.24
C SER A 307 31.62 5.67 -17.76
N ALA A 308 32.73 5.87 -18.47
CA ALA A 308 32.86 6.31 -19.85
C ALA A 308 32.42 5.33 -20.96
N THR A 309 32.06 5.93 -22.10
CA THR A 309 32.32 5.49 -23.51
C THR A 309 32.33 4.01 -23.88
N GLY A 310 31.45 3.63 -24.82
CA GLY A 310 31.59 2.40 -25.61
C GLY A 310 30.40 2.18 -26.54
N SER A 311 30.57 2.45 -27.84
CA SER A 311 29.56 2.14 -28.85
C SER A 311 29.63 0.69 -29.30
N GLN A 312 28.49 -0.01 -29.40
CA GLN A 312 28.07 -0.74 -30.61
C GLN A 312 26.67 -1.37 -30.47
N THR A 313 26.10 -1.72 -31.62
CA THR A 313 24.71 -2.14 -31.82
C THR A 313 24.54 -3.66 -31.68
N GLY A 314 23.44 -4.10 -31.04
CA GLY A 314 23.07 -5.52 -30.95
C GLY A 314 21.57 -5.71 -30.74
N ARG A 315 20.94 -6.57 -31.56
CA ARG A 315 19.50 -6.90 -31.47
C ARG A 315 19.20 -7.78 -30.25
N PRO A 316 18.02 -7.66 -29.61
CA PRO A 316 17.62 -8.58 -28.56
C PRO A 316 17.17 -9.93 -29.14
N GLN A 317 17.79 -11.03 -28.68
CA GLN A 317 17.19 -12.37 -28.79
C GLN A 317 16.26 -12.62 -27.59
N VAL A 318 15.16 -13.33 -27.85
CA VAL A 318 14.24 -13.83 -26.83
C VAL A 318 14.75 -15.17 -26.31
N ARG A 319 14.85 -15.34 -24.99
CA ARG A 319 14.80 -16.65 -24.33
C ARG A 319 13.96 -16.58 -23.06
N LEU A 320 13.33 -17.73 -22.82
CA LEU A 320 12.42 -18.17 -21.76
C LEU A 320 12.66 -17.52 -20.38
#